data_AF-A0A1H5KQ93-F1
#
_entry.id   AF-A0A1H5KQ93-F1
#
_cell.length_a   1.000
_cell.length_b   1.000
_cell.length_c   1.000
_cell.angle_alpha   90.00
_cell.angle_beta   90.00
_cell.angle_gamma   90.00
#
_symmetry.space_group_name_H-M   'P 1'
#
loop_
_entity.id
_entity.type
_entity.pdbx_description
1 polymer ?
#
loop_
_entity_poly.entity_id
_entity_poly.type
_entity_poly.pdbx_seq_one_letter_code
_entity_poly.pdbx_strand_id
1 'polypeptide(L)'
;MITVGSISREKATEFFPFLQLKYRGRRKDIKEYTHTYPEFVFWIYPNGKLFNAKDAHKKNVPKGFDYILKDEPNYGGFLRGRLARQFREQIIVIYCESNALNNNIEKINQFLSGIKDIPVPVSVNTLVVSDNGDIYGTISDINKRQLALQETRL
;
A
#
# COMPACT_ATOMS: atom_id res chain seq x y z
N MET A 1 -14.77 -3.12 -5.72
CA MET A 1 -13.66 -2.20 -5.45
C MET A 1 -13.96 -1.51 -4.14
N ILE A 2 -13.16 -1.78 -3.12
CA ILE A 2 -13.35 -1.29 -1.76
C ILE A 2 -13.00 0.20 -1.73
N THR A 3 -13.78 0.98 -0.99
CA THR A 3 -13.45 2.36 -0.63
C THR A 3 -13.81 2.52 0.83
N VAL A 4 -12.80 2.68 1.68
CA VAL A 4 -12.98 2.83 3.13
C VAL A 4 -12.08 3.95 3.65
N GLY A 5 -12.46 4.53 4.79
CA GLY A 5 -11.75 5.67 5.39
C GLY A 5 -12.41 7.01 5.09
N SER A 6 -11.70 8.09 5.40
CA SER A 6 -12.23 9.45 5.34
C SER A 6 -12.22 10.08 3.95
N ILE A 7 -11.42 9.53 3.02
CA ILE A 7 -11.31 10.03 1.65
C ILE A 7 -12.24 9.24 0.74
N SER A 8 -13.22 9.93 0.15
CA SER A 8 -14.09 9.35 -0.86
C SER A 8 -13.33 9.07 -2.15
N ARG A 9 -13.87 8.16 -2.97
CA ARG A 9 -13.26 7.85 -4.27
C ARG A 9 -13.27 9.07 -5.18
N GLU A 10 -14.37 9.82 -5.19
CA GLU A 10 -14.54 11.04 -5.97
C GLU A 10 -13.43 12.03 -5.62
N LYS A 11 -13.17 12.25 -4.32
CA LYS A 11 -12.10 13.13 -3.86
C LYS A 11 -10.72 12.62 -4.26
N ALA A 12 -10.47 11.32 -4.12
CA ALA A 12 -9.20 10.72 -4.51
C ALA A 12 -8.92 10.89 -6.02
N THR A 13 -9.97 10.91 -6.86
CA THR A 13 -9.82 11.07 -8.32
C THR A 13 -9.44 12.46 -8.79
N GLU A 14 -9.63 13.48 -7.95
CA GLU A 14 -9.13 14.84 -8.24
C GLU A 14 -7.60 14.86 -8.34
N PHE A 15 -6.93 13.99 -7.59
CA PHE A 15 -5.47 13.89 -7.53
C PHE A 15 -4.92 12.70 -8.32
N PHE A 16 -5.67 11.59 -8.34
CA PHE A 16 -5.28 10.33 -8.96
C PHE A 16 -6.38 9.82 -9.90
N PRO A 17 -6.45 10.30 -11.15
CA PRO A 17 -7.56 9.99 -12.08
C PRO A 17 -7.78 8.48 -12.29
N PHE A 18 -6.74 7.67 -12.19
CA PHE A 18 -6.82 6.21 -12.31
C PHE A 18 -7.70 5.54 -11.23
N LEU A 19 -8.04 6.24 -10.14
CA LEU A 19 -8.91 5.74 -9.08
C LEU A 19 -10.41 5.84 -9.40
N GLN A 20 -10.80 6.35 -10.57
CA GLN A 20 -12.20 6.41 -10.98
C GLN A 20 -12.84 5.02 -10.99
N LEU A 21 -14.14 4.95 -10.70
CA LEU A 21 -14.88 3.69 -10.61
C LEU A 21 -14.75 2.87 -11.90
N LYS A 22 -14.95 3.53 -13.05
CA LYS A 22 -14.78 2.98 -14.40
C LYS A 22 -13.54 3.60 -15.04
N TYR A 23 -12.39 2.94 -14.89
CA TYR A 23 -11.13 3.40 -15.49
C TYR A 23 -10.45 2.25 -16.24
N ARG A 24 -10.26 2.40 -17.55
CA ARG A 24 -9.58 1.40 -18.39
C ARG A 24 -8.08 1.54 -18.22
N GLY A 25 -7.38 0.43 -17.95
CA GLY A 25 -5.92 0.43 -17.82
C GLY A 25 -5.40 0.81 -16.42
N ARG A 26 -6.25 0.84 -15.39
CA ARG A 26 -5.90 1.27 -14.03
C ARG A 26 -4.57 0.73 -13.50
N ARG A 27 -4.36 -0.59 -13.58
CA ARG A 27 -3.11 -1.24 -13.14
C ARG A 27 -1.88 -0.69 -13.87
N LYS A 28 -2.00 -0.43 -15.17
CA LYS A 28 -0.92 0.13 -15.98
C LYS A 28 -0.59 1.54 -15.51
N ASP A 29 -1.60 2.37 -15.29
CA ASP A 29 -1.39 3.79 -14.96
C ASP A 29 -0.92 3.98 -13.51
N ILE A 30 -1.40 3.15 -12.58
CA ILE A 30 -0.85 3.06 -11.22
C ILE A 30 0.65 2.69 -11.28
N LYS A 31 0.99 1.68 -12.09
CA LYS A 31 2.38 1.26 -12.27
C LYS A 31 3.21 2.39 -12.88
N GLU A 32 2.72 3.03 -13.94
CA GLU A 32 3.40 4.13 -14.60
C GLU A 32 3.64 5.29 -13.62
N TYR A 33 2.60 5.73 -12.90
CA TYR A 33 2.71 6.78 -11.88
C TYR A 33 3.77 6.46 -10.82
N THR A 34 3.72 5.26 -10.22
CA THR A 34 4.65 4.84 -9.16
C THR A 34 6.05 4.48 -9.67
N HIS A 35 6.25 4.42 -10.98
CA HIS A 35 7.56 4.27 -11.61
C HIS A 35 8.15 5.62 -12.03
N THR A 36 7.32 6.59 -12.40
CA THR A 36 7.73 7.95 -12.78
C THR A 36 8.06 8.80 -11.55
N TYR A 37 7.31 8.65 -10.46
CA TYR A 37 7.47 9.46 -9.25
C TYR A 37 7.74 8.65 -7.97
N PRO A 38 8.69 7.69 -7.97
CA PRO A 38 8.96 6.87 -6.80
C PRO A 38 9.71 7.66 -5.73
N GLU A 39 9.23 7.60 -4.49
CA GLU A 39 10.02 8.03 -3.32
C GLU A 39 10.66 6.84 -2.61
N PHE A 40 9.97 5.69 -2.57
CA PHE A 40 10.49 4.48 -1.93
C PHE A 40 9.84 3.22 -2.50
N VAL A 41 10.63 2.16 -2.73
CA VAL A 41 10.15 0.85 -3.17
C VAL A 41 10.45 -0.16 -2.08
N PHE A 42 9.46 -0.92 -1.64
CA PHE A 42 9.63 -1.73 -0.44
C PHE A 42 8.97 -3.11 -0.49
N TRP A 43 9.52 -3.98 0.35
CA TRP A 43 8.86 -5.14 0.92
C TRP A 43 8.70 -4.92 2.43
N ILE A 44 7.65 -5.47 3.03
CA ILE A 44 7.49 -5.55 4.48
C ILE A 44 7.38 -7.02 4.84
N TYR A 45 8.29 -7.50 5.68
CA TYR A 45 8.29 -8.88 6.18
C TYR A 45 7.01 -9.16 6.98
N PRO A 46 6.60 -10.44 7.15
CA PRO A 46 5.44 -10.80 7.98
C PRO A 46 5.49 -10.24 9.41
N ASN A 47 6.70 -10.07 9.97
CA ASN A 47 6.91 -9.48 11.29
C ASN A 47 6.90 -7.93 11.32
N GLY A 48 6.58 -7.28 10.19
CA GLY A 48 6.52 -5.82 10.09
C GLY A 48 7.86 -5.15 9.78
N LYS A 49 8.98 -5.87 9.67
CA LYS A 49 10.27 -5.27 9.31
C LYS A 49 10.22 -4.71 7.88
N LEU A 50 10.71 -3.48 7.68
CA LEU A 50 10.86 -2.89 6.36
C LEU A 50 12.09 -3.43 5.62
N PHE A 51 11.96 -3.60 4.31
CA PHE A 51 13.05 -3.90 3.40
C PHE A 51 13.03 -2.95 2.19
N ASN A 52 14.16 -2.29 1.93
CA ASN A 52 14.34 -1.42 0.79
C ASN A 52 14.59 -2.24 -0.49
N ALA A 53 13.63 -2.22 -1.42
CA ALA A 53 13.70 -2.88 -2.72
C ALA A 53 14.36 -2.01 -3.82
N LYS A 54 15.01 -0.91 -3.44
CA LYS A 54 15.74 0.03 -4.30
C LYS A 54 14.88 0.52 -5.46
N ASP A 55 15.21 0.12 -6.69
CA ASP A 55 14.54 0.50 -7.93
C ASP A 55 13.40 -0.46 -8.31
N ALA A 56 13.49 -1.73 -7.91
CA ALA A 56 12.59 -2.77 -8.37
C ALA A 56 12.48 -3.97 -7.41
N HIS A 57 11.24 -4.35 -7.10
CA HIS A 57 10.90 -5.52 -6.30
C HIS A 57 11.50 -6.83 -6.84
N LYS A 58 11.42 -7.07 -8.15
CA LYS A 58 11.89 -8.32 -8.77
C LYS A 58 13.41 -8.46 -8.78
N LYS A 59 14.15 -7.34 -8.80
CA LYS A 59 15.62 -7.33 -8.78
C LYS A 59 16.16 -7.38 -7.35
N ASN A 60 15.40 -6.82 -6.40
CA ASN A 60 15.78 -6.70 -5.01
C ASN A 60 14.70 -7.36 -4.14
N VAL A 61 14.70 -8.70 -4.19
CA VAL A 61 13.91 -9.53 -3.27
C VAL A 61 14.71 -9.71 -1.98
N PRO A 62 14.07 -9.79 -0.80
CA PRO A 62 14.72 -10.25 0.42
C PRO A 62 15.53 -11.53 0.20
N LYS A 63 16.80 -11.54 0.67
CA LYS A 63 17.72 -12.68 0.45
C LYS A 63 17.12 -13.97 1.02
N GLY A 64 17.05 -15.02 0.19
CA GLY A 64 16.48 -16.32 0.55
C GLY A 64 14.96 -16.43 0.37
N PHE A 65 14.31 -15.40 -0.16
CA PHE A 65 12.85 -15.33 -0.34
C PHE A 65 12.42 -15.25 -1.82
N ASP A 66 13.22 -15.72 -2.77
CA ASP A 66 12.89 -15.67 -4.21
C ASP A 66 11.54 -16.32 -4.56
N TYR A 67 11.09 -17.27 -3.74
CA TYR A 67 9.80 -17.94 -3.88
C TYR A 67 8.60 -16.98 -3.81
N ILE A 68 8.72 -15.84 -3.11
CA ILE A 68 7.60 -14.92 -2.93
C ILE A 68 7.13 -14.32 -4.26
N LEU A 69 8.01 -14.21 -5.26
CA LEU A 69 7.64 -13.70 -6.59
C LEU A 69 6.67 -14.62 -7.35
N LYS A 70 6.54 -15.88 -6.93
CA LYS A 70 5.65 -16.88 -7.54
C LYS A 70 4.33 -17.04 -6.79
N ASP A 71 4.17 -16.37 -5.66
CA ASP A 71 3.03 -16.51 -4.74
C ASP A 71 2.11 -15.28 -4.76
N GLU A 72 1.88 -14.68 -5.94
CA GLU A 72 0.96 -13.54 -6.04
C GLU A 72 -0.49 -13.99 -5.80
N PRO A 73 -1.30 -13.26 -5.00
CA PRO A 73 -1.06 -11.96 -4.37
C PRO A 73 -0.53 -11.98 -2.92
N ASN A 74 -0.25 -13.17 -2.37
CA ASN A 74 0.13 -13.36 -0.96
C ASN A 74 1.60 -13.05 -0.66
N TYR A 75 2.47 -13.21 -1.66
CA TYR A 75 3.90 -12.98 -1.61
C TYR A 75 4.56 -13.62 -0.39
N GLY A 76 4.20 -14.86 -0.03
CA GLY A 76 4.71 -15.56 1.15
C GLY A 76 4.40 -14.86 2.46
N GLY A 77 3.32 -14.07 2.52
CA GLY A 77 2.94 -13.25 3.66
C GLY A 77 3.59 -11.86 3.67
N PHE A 78 4.45 -11.53 2.72
CA PHE A 78 5.03 -10.19 2.61
C PHE A 78 3.99 -9.19 2.10
N LEU A 79 4.14 -7.92 2.49
CA LEU A 79 3.51 -6.82 1.77
C LEU A 79 4.52 -6.22 0.81
N ARG A 80 4.09 -6.01 -0.42
CA ARG A 80 4.88 -5.39 -1.47
C ARG A 80 4.29 -4.03 -1.78
N GLY A 81 5.11 -2.99 -1.89
CA GLY A 81 4.57 -1.68 -2.21
C GLY A 81 5.54 -0.65 -2.74
N ARG A 82 4.97 0.49 -3.12
CA ARG A 82 5.68 1.70 -3.53
C ARG A 82 5.06 2.89 -2.84
N LEU A 83 5.91 3.78 -2.34
CA LEU A 83 5.59 5.15 -2.00
C LEU A 83 5.90 6.01 -3.22
N ALA A 84 4.94 6.82 -3.64
CA ALA A 84 5.11 7.76 -4.75
C ALA A 84 4.53 9.12 -4.39
N ARG A 85 5.11 10.18 -4.95
CA ARG A 85 4.67 11.56 -4.72
C ARG A 85 4.78 12.39 -5.98
N GLN A 86 3.69 13.06 -6.34
CA GLN A 86 3.70 14.11 -7.35
C GLN A 86 3.22 15.41 -6.69
N PHE A 87 4.08 16.44 -6.70
CA PHE A 87 3.84 17.69 -5.98
C PHE A 87 3.58 17.46 -4.48
N ARG A 88 2.38 17.79 -3.99
CA ARG A 88 1.99 17.67 -2.58
C ARG A 88 1.34 16.33 -2.25
N GLU A 89 0.86 15.62 -3.26
CA GLU A 89 0.05 14.42 -3.08
C GLU A 89 0.95 13.18 -3.01
N GLN A 90 0.80 12.42 -1.92
CA GLN A 90 1.55 11.20 -1.67
C GLN A 90 0.59 10.00 -1.65
N ILE A 91 1.02 8.92 -2.30
CA ILE A 91 0.26 7.67 -2.38
C ILE A 91 1.17 6.49 -2.06
N ILE A 92 0.64 5.54 -1.30
CA ILE A 92 1.22 4.22 -1.12
C ILE A 92 0.37 3.22 -1.89
N VAL A 93 1.00 2.50 -2.80
CA VAL A 93 0.38 1.40 -3.54
C VAL A 93 0.88 0.09 -2.96
N ILE A 94 -0.03 -0.76 -2.50
CA ILE A 94 0.25 -2.10 -1.95
C ILE A 94 -0.28 -3.18 -2.89
N TYR A 95 0.54 -4.16 -3.20
CA TYR A 95 0.12 -5.35 -3.93
C TYR A 95 -0.32 -6.38 -2.90
N CYS A 96 -1.62 -6.54 -2.74
CA CYS A 96 -2.23 -7.44 -1.75
C CYS A 96 -3.63 -7.85 -2.18
N GLU A 97 -4.19 -8.85 -1.49
CA GLU A 97 -5.61 -9.16 -1.57
C GLU A 97 -6.47 -7.99 -1.09
N SER A 98 -7.64 -7.81 -1.70
CA SER A 98 -8.54 -6.68 -1.40
C SER A 98 -8.83 -6.51 0.10
N ASN A 99 -8.95 -7.59 0.86
CA ASN A 99 -9.29 -7.53 2.29
C ASN A 99 -8.09 -7.28 3.22
N ALA A 100 -6.85 -7.33 2.71
CA ALA A 100 -5.64 -7.30 3.54
C ALA A 100 -5.57 -6.05 4.44
N LEU A 101 -5.86 -4.86 3.92
CA LEU A 101 -5.87 -3.63 4.73
C LEU A 101 -7.27 -3.14 5.10
N ASN A 102 -8.31 -3.93 4.76
CA ASN A 102 -9.70 -3.60 5.07
C ASN A 102 -10.12 -4.16 6.43
N ASN A 103 -9.85 -5.43 6.72
CA ASN A 103 -10.34 -6.06 7.95
C ASN A 103 -9.37 -7.10 8.55
N ASN A 104 -8.18 -7.28 7.97
CA ASN A 104 -7.15 -8.16 8.53
C ASN A 104 -6.19 -7.36 9.43
N ILE A 105 -6.38 -7.47 10.74
CA ILE A 105 -5.57 -6.73 11.71
C ILE A 105 -4.09 -7.11 11.71
N GLU A 106 -3.74 -8.36 11.37
CA GLU A 106 -2.33 -8.77 11.29
C GLU A 106 -1.62 -8.07 10.14
N LYS A 107 -2.29 -7.98 8.99
CA LYS A 107 -1.81 -7.24 7.82
C LYS A 107 -1.77 -5.73 8.05
N ILE A 108 -2.76 -5.18 8.76
CA ILE A 108 -2.74 -3.76 9.17
C ILE A 108 -1.55 -3.48 10.10
N ASN A 109 -1.31 -4.33 11.11
CA ASN A 109 -0.17 -4.21 12.00
C ASN A 109 1.16 -4.32 11.24
N GLN A 110 1.27 -5.33 10.36
CA GLN A 110 2.43 -5.51 9.47
C GLN A 110 2.71 -4.24 8.67
N PHE A 111 1.69 -3.71 8.00
CA PHE A 111 1.78 -2.50 7.20
C PHE A 111 2.22 -1.29 8.02
N LEU A 112 1.53 -1.00 9.12
CA LEU A 112 1.80 0.17 9.97
C LEU A 112 3.19 0.10 10.62
N SER A 113 3.66 -1.09 11.02
CA SER A 113 5.03 -1.26 11.52
C SER A 113 6.05 -0.97 10.42
N GLY A 114 5.87 -1.52 9.22
CA GLY A 114 6.85 -1.37 8.15
C GLY A 114 6.95 0.05 7.61
N ILE A 115 5.83 0.77 7.45
CA ILE A 115 5.87 2.13 6.90
C ILE A 115 6.49 3.15 7.86
N LYS A 116 6.51 2.88 9.17
CA LYS A 116 7.16 3.75 10.17
C LYS A 116 8.67 3.85 9.95
N ASP A 117 9.27 2.81 9.39
CA ASP A 117 10.72 2.74 9.15
C ASP A 117 11.13 3.29 7.77
N ILE A 118 10.20 3.84 6.98
CA ILE A 118 10.52 4.40 5.67
C ILE A 118 11.44 5.63 5.86
N PRO A 119 12.60 5.69 5.19
CA PRO A 119 13.63 6.72 5.44
C PRO A 119 13.34 8.07 4.75
N VAL A 120 12.08 8.32 4.39
CA VAL A 120 11.61 9.56 3.78
C VAL A 120 10.31 10.00 4.48
N PRO A 121 10.00 11.32 4.51
CA PRO A 121 8.78 11.79 5.17
C PRO A 121 7.52 11.17 4.57
N VAL A 122 6.75 10.47 5.41
CA VAL A 122 5.43 9.91 5.06
C VAL A 122 4.35 10.66 5.84
N SER A 123 3.45 11.33 5.13
CA SER A 123 2.36 12.09 5.76
C SER A 123 1.29 11.14 6.31
N VAL A 124 0.68 11.47 7.45
CA VAL A 124 -0.48 10.72 7.95
C VAL A 124 -1.70 10.81 7.01
N ASN A 125 -1.72 11.81 6.13
CA ASN A 125 -2.75 12.02 5.11
C ASN A 125 -2.46 11.25 3.80
N THR A 126 -1.36 10.51 3.73
CA THR A 126 -0.99 9.75 2.53
C THR A 126 -2.03 8.71 2.21
N LEU A 127 -2.52 8.73 0.96
CA LEU A 127 -3.53 7.81 0.47
C LEU A 127 -2.93 6.42 0.31
N VAL A 128 -3.61 5.39 0.81
CA VAL A 128 -3.17 4.00 0.68
C VAL A 128 -4.16 3.26 -0.21
N VAL A 129 -3.65 2.68 -1.29
CA VAL A 129 -4.44 1.96 -2.28
C VAL A 129 -3.82 0.62 -2.62
N SER A 130 -4.62 -0.29 -3.17
CA SER A 130 -4.09 -1.48 -3.82
C SER A 130 -3.66 -1.21 -5.27
N ASP A 131 -2.93 -2.14 -5.87
CA ASP A 131 -2.59 -2.11 -7.30
C ASP A 131 -3.82 -2.22 -8.22
N ASN A 132 -4.97 -2.71 -7.71
CA ASN A 132 -6.23 -2.83 -8.45
C ASN A 132 -7.21 -1.65 -8.25
N GLY A 133 -6.84 -0.65 -7.41
CA GLY A 133 -7.62 0.57 -7.18
C GLY A 133 -8.56 0.56 -5.96
N ASP A 134 -8.50 -0.47 -5.11
CA ASP A 134 -9.14 -0.43 -3.80
C ASP A 134 -8.52 0.71 -2.97
N ILE A 135 -9.34 1.50 -2.31
CA ILE A 135 -8.91 2.62 -1.45
C ILE A 135 -9.09 2.18 0.00
N TYR A 136 -7.99 2.15 0.74
CA TYR A 136 -7.96 1.80 2.17
C TYR A 136 -8.06 3.02 3.09
N GLY A 137 -8.10 4.22 2.50
CA GLY A 137 -8.11 5.51 3.17
C GLY A 137 -6.71 6.07 3.30
N THR A 138 -6.52 6.97 4.24
CA THR A 138 -5.22 7.51 4.61
C THR A 138 -4.49 6.61 5.62
N ILE A 139 -3.21 6.87 5.87
CA ILE A 139 -2.49 6.24 7.00
C ILE A 139 -3.22 6.50 8.32
N SER A 140 -3.76 7.70 8.53
CA SER A 140 -4.58 8.04 9.70
C SER A 140 -5.81 7.14 9.81
N ASP A 141 -6.52 6.90 8.70
CA ASP A 141 -7.69 6.00 8.68
C ASP A 141 -7.31 4.56 9.02
N ILE A 142 -6.17 4.07 8.52
CA ILE A 142 -5.69 2.71 8.81
C ILE A 142 -5.30 2.58 10.29
N ASN A 143 -4.68 3.60 10.90
CA ASN A 143 -4.41 3.60 12.35
C ASN A 143 -5.71 3.55 13.17
N LYS A 144 -6.71 4.38 12.84
CA LYS A 144 -8.01 4.34 13.52
C LYS A 144 -8.66 2.96 13.42
N ARG A 145 -8.57 2.36 12.22
CA ARG A 145 -9.08 1.01 11.97
C ARG A 145 -8.37 -0.06 12.78
N GLN A 146 -7.05 0.04 12.90
CA GLN A 146 -6.25 -0.85 13.75
C GLN A 146 -6.78 -0.87 15.19
N LEU A 147 -6.98 0.32 15.77
CA LEU A 147 -7.46 0.46 17.15
C LEU A 147 -8.85 -0.16 17.32
N ALA A 148 -9.80 0.15 16.44
CA ALA A 148 -11.15 -0.42 16.49
C ALA A 148 -11.17 -1.95 16.40
N LEU A 149 -10.32 -2.54 15.54
CA LEU A 149 -10.21 -3.99 15.39
C LEU A 149 -9.51 -4.66 16.58
N GLN A 150 -8.60 -3.95 17.27
CA GLN A 150 -7.97 -4.44 18.49
C GLN A 150 -8.97 -4.50 19.65
N GLU A 151 -9.81 -3.47 19.80
CA GLU A 151 -10.86 -3.41 20.82
C GLU A 151 -11.91 -4.52 20.65
N THR A 152 -12.18 -4.94 19.42
CA THR A 152 -13.15 -6.01 19.12
C THR A 152 -12.61 -7.42 19.40
N ARG A 153 -11.29 -7.56 19.60
CA ARG A 153 -10.63 -8.85 19.91
C ARG A 153 -10.44 -9.10 21.41
N LEU A 154 -10.74 -8.11 22.25
CA LEU A 154 -10.76 -8.20 23.72
C LEU A 154 -12.16 -8.58 24.21
#